data_AF-A0AAU1XSV3-F1
#
_entry.id   AF-A0AAU1XSV3-F1
#
_cell.length_a   1.000
_cell.length_b   1.000
_cell.length_c   1.000
_cell.angle_alpha   90.00
_cell.angle_beta   90.00
_cell.angle_gamma   90.00
#
_symmetry.space_group_name_H-M   'P 1'
#
loop_
_entity.id
_entity.type
_entity.pdbx_description
1 polymer ?
#
loop_
_entity_poly.entity_id
_entity_poly.type
_entity_poly.pdbx_seq_one_letter_code
_entity_poly.pdbx_strand_id
1 'polypeptide(L)' 'MVNRTTTDARPERLSQRWALILTAAFVVGAVVFTLAGPLAALGAAGATVIGLDQLVD' A
#
# COMPACT_ATOMS: atom_id res chain seq x y z
N MET A 1 26.87 -22.63 -19.89
CA MET A 1 26.68 -21.26 -19.37
C MET A 1 25.27 -20.81 -19.75
N VAL A 2 24.38 -20.64 -18.78
CA VAL A 2 22.98 -20.23 -19.02
C VAL A 2 22.97 -18.72 -19.28
N ASN A 3 22.74 -18.33 -20.53
CA ASN A 3 22.49 -16.96 -20.92
C ASN A 3 21.10 -16.56 -20.43
N ARG A 4 21.01 -16.01 -19.21
CA ARG A 4 19.76 -15.47 -18.67
C ARG A 4 19.41 -14.24 -19.49
N THR A 5 18.43 -14.42 -20.37
CA THR A 5 17.72 -13.38 -21.09
C THR A 5 17.56 -12.14 -20.22
N THR A 6 18.11 -11.03 -20.68
CA THR A 6 17.77 -9.69 -20.25
C THR A 6 16.27 -9.50 -20.40
N THR A 7 15.50 -9.85 -19.36
CA THR A 7 14.10 -9.48 -19.25
C THR A 7 14.07 -7.97 -19.13
N ASP A 8 13.80 -7.32 -20.26
CA ASP A 8 13.30 -5.96 -20.42
C ASP A 8 13.51 -5.03 -19.22
N ALA A 9 14.75 -4.56 -19.02
CA ALA A 9 15.07 -3.49 -18.09
C ALA A 9 14.62 -2.11 -18.61
N ARG A 10 13.38 -1.99 -19.12
CA ARG A 10 12.75 -0.67 -19.18
C ARG A 10 12.46 -0.27 -17.74
N PRO A 11 12.89 0.92 -17.27
CA PRO A 11 12.52 1.36 -15.94
C PRO A 11 10.99 1.37 -15.88
N GLU A 12 10.42 0.52 -15.03
CA GLU A 12 8.97 0.48 -14.79
C GLU A 12 8.49 1.91 -14.57
N ARG A 13 7.44 2.29 -15.29
CA ARG A 13 6.92 3.65 -15.18
C ARG A 13 6.58 3.90 -13.72
N LEU A 14 6.96 5.07 -13.20
CA LEU A 14 6.72 5.45 -11.81
C LEU A 14 5.25 5.19 -11.41
N SER A 15 4.32 5.47 -12.32
CA SER A 15 2.88 5.19 -12.16
C SER A 15 2.55 3.71 -11.92
N GLN A 16 3.26 2.78 -12.56
CA GLN A 16 3.05 1.34 -12.41
C GLN A 16 3.50 0.86 -11.02
N ARG A 17 4.62 1.39 -10.52
CA ARG A 17 5.08 1.11 -9.15
C ARG A 17 4.10 1.64 -8.10
N TRP A 18 3.62 2.87 -8.28
CA TRP A 18 2.60 3.45 -7.39
C TRP A 18 1.26 2.71 -7.47
N ALA A 19 0.84 2.25 -8.66
CA ALA A 19 -0.36 1.45 -8.81
C ALA A 19 -0.28 0.13 -8.01
N LEU A 20 0.87 -0.53 -8.00
CA LEU A 20 1.09 -1.74 -7.19
C LEU A 20 1.05 -1.43 -5.69
N ILE A 21 1.68 -0.35 -5.25
CA ILE A 21 1.68 0.04 -3.83
C ILE A 21 0.25 0.37 -3.37
N LEU A 22 -0.50 1.14 -4.15
CA LEU A 22 -1.87 1.53 -3.80
C LEU A 22 -2.84 0.34 -3.81
N THR A 23 -2.71 -0.56 -4.79
CA THR A 23 -3.54 -1.78 -4.84
C THR A 23 -3.21 -2.73 -3.69
N ALA A 24 -1.93 -2.92 -3.37
CA ALA A 24 -1.52 -3.71 -2.20
C ALA A 24 -2.04 -3.11 -0.89
N ALA A 25 -1.91 -1.78 -0.71
CA ALA A 25 -2.42 -1.09 0.47
C ALA A 25 -3.95 -1.25 0.60
N PHE A 26 -4.69 -1.15 -0.50
CA PHE A 26 -6.14 -1.37 -0.50
C PHE A 26 -6.51 -2.80 -0.11
N VAL A 27 -5.82 -3.81 -0.68
CA VAL A 27 -6.06 -5.22 -0.36
C VAL A 27 -5.78 -5.51 1.11
N VAL A 28 -4.66 -5.04 1.64
CA VAL A 28 -4.31 -5.22 3.06
C VAL A 28 -5.33 -4.51 3.94
N GLY A 29 -5.72 -3.28 3.61
CA GLY A 29 -6.76 -2.53 4.34
C GLY A 29 -8.11 -3.25 4.35
N ALA A 30 -8.51 -3.81 3.20
CA ALA A 30 -9.74 -4.60 3.08
C ALA A 30 -9.69 -5.89 3.91
N VAL A 31 -8.54 -6.59 3.94
CA VAL A 31 -8.33 -7.79 4.76
C VAL A 31 -8.39 -7.46 6.26
N VAL A 32 -7.78 -6.36 6.68
CA VAL A 32 -7.86 -5.91 8.07
C VAL A 32 -9.29 -5.49 8.42
N PHE A 33 -10.00 -4.83 7.52
CA PHE A 33 -11.40 -4.45 7.71
C PHE A 33 -12.33 -5.67 7.86
N THR A 34 -12.13 -6.72 7.05
CA THR A 34 -12.94 -7.95 7.13
C THR A 34 -12.62 -8.79 8.36
N LEU A 35 -11.36 -8.85 8.79
CA LEU A 35 -10.94 -9.65 9.95
C LEU A 35 -11.14 -8.96 11.30
N ALA A 36 -10.86 -7.66 11.40
CA ALA A 36 -10.95 -6.91 12.66
C ALA A 36 -12.33 -6.23 12.85
N GLY A 37 -13.13 -6.17 11.78
CA GLY A 37 -14.44 -5.55 11.77
C GLY A 37 -14.39 -4.03 11.54
N PRO A 38 -15.53 -3.41 11.16
CA PRO A 38 -15.57 -2.03 10.69
C PRO A 38 -15.07 -1.01 11.71
N LEU A 39 -15.33 -1.25 13.00
CA LEU A 39 -14.95 -0.35 14.09
C LEU A 39 -13.44 -0.30 14.31
N ALA A 40 -12.74 -1.43 14.16
CA ALA A 40 -11.28 -1.47 14.29
C ALA A 40 -10.60 -0.75 13.12
N ALA A 41 -11.14 -0.87 11.91
CA ALA A 41 -10.63 -0.15 10.75
C ALA A 41 -10.88 1.37 10.85
N LEU A 42 -12.03 1.79 11.40
CA LEU A 42 -12.33 3.20 11.63
C LEU A 42 -11.45 3.78 12.74
N GLY A 43 -11.18 3.00 13.80
CA GLY A 43 -10.21 3.37 14.84
C GLY A 43 -8.78 3.50 14.31
N ALA A 44 -8.33 2.57 13.46
CA ALA A 44 -7.02 2.64 12.83
C ALA A 44 -6.90 3.85 11.87
N ALA A 45 -7.92 4.10 11.05
CA ALA A 45 -7.96 5.26 10.16
C ALA A 45 -7.96 6.57 10.96
N GLY A 46 -8.78 6.67 12.02
CA GLY A 46 -8.79 7.82 12.91
C GLY A 46 -7.44 8.06 13.59
N ALA A 47 -6.79 7.01 14.09
CA ALA A 47 -5.46 7.10 14.69
C ALA A 47 -4.40 7.57 13.68
N THR A 48 -4.45 7.13 12.43
CA THR A 48 -3.54 7.61 11.39
C THR A 48 -3.77 9.08 11.05
N VAL A 49 -5.02 9.56 11.03
CA VAL A 49 -5.34 10.96 10.77
C VAL A 49 -4.85 11.84 11.92
N ILE A 50 -5.13 11.46 13.16
CA ILE A 50 -4.65 12.20 14.35
C ILE A 50 -3.13 12.18 14.43
N GLY A 51 -2.50 11.04 14.15
CA GLY A 51 -1.04 10.93 14.15
C GLY A 51 -0.38 11.78 13.07
N LEU A 52 -1.03 11.95 11.91
CA LEU A 52 -0.59 12.87 10.85
C LEU A 52 -0.80 14.34 11.23
N ASP A 53 -1.95 14.66 11.82
CA ASP A 53 -2.28 15.99 12.33
C ASP A 53 -1.23 16.48 13.35
N GLN A 54 -0.88 15.63 14.32
CA GLN A 54 0.18 15.90 15.31
C GLN A 54 1.60 15.99 14.74
N LEU A 55 1.83 15.52 13.52
CA LEU A 55 3.15 15.58 12.87
C LEU A 55 3.30 16.81 11.98
N VAL A 56 2.17 17.45 11.65
CA VAL A 56 2.10 18.65 10.81
C VAL A 56 2.09 19.92 11.66
N ASP A 57 1.54 19.87 12.88
CA ASP A 57 1.70 20.90 13.93
C ASP A 57 3.05 20.79 14.66
#